data_AF-A0A3D6BZR1-F1
#
_entry.id   AF-A0A3D6BZR1-F1
#
_cell.length_a   1.000
_cell.length_b   1.000
_cell.length_c   1.000
_cell.angle_alpha   90.00
_cell.angle_beta   90.00
_cell.angle_gamma   90.00
#
_symmetry.space_group_name_H-M   'P 1'
#
loop_
_entity.id
_entity.type
_entity.pdbx_description
1 polymer ?
#
loop_
_entity_poly.entity_id
_entity_poly.type
_entity_poly.pdbx_seq_one_letter_code
_entity_poly.pdbx_strand_id
1 'polypeptide(L)'
;MKQKIRFEKNIKNGILTVLESSEVDPGVVMPLHEEEYSLEEMTAAHNTGRDAFIALLRRRSLFPTRDMSEKLFDETKDFFADANMEKVIVDYNDTEAFPGEEDFRLEDDDVELDALLEEDGDTKEDEIKEIDSDDDTPSFTPEDTSEHEN
;
A
#
# COMPACT_ATOMS: atom_id res chain seq x y z
N MET A 1 0.94 -5.02 -12.14
CA MET A 1 2.36 -4.60 -12.11
C MET A 1 3.21 -5.68 -11.47
N LYS A 2 4.25 -6.13 -12.18
CA LYS A 2 5.22 -7.11 -11.65
C LYS A 2 6.42 -6.40 -11.05
N GLN A 3 6.78 -6.78 -9.83
CA GLN A 3 7.96 -6.30 -9.13
C GLN A 3 8.86 -7.47 -8.75
N LYS A 4 10.16 -7.21 -8.64
CA LYS A 4 11.16 -8.16 -8.18
C LYS A 4 12.00 -7.49 -7.10
N ILE A 5 12.08 -8.11 -5.93
CA ILE A 5 12.96 -7.66 -4.86
C ILE A 5 14.11 -8.65 -4.72
N ARG A 6 15.33 -8.17 -4.87
CA ARG A 6 16.55 -8.94 -4.62
C ARG A 6 17.13 -8.56 -3.27
N PHE A 7 17.39 -9.55 -2.44
CA PHE A 7 18.22 -9.41 -1.24
C PHE A 7 19.59 -10.03 -1.50
N GLU A 8 20.65 -9.33 -1.11
CA GLU A 8 22.03 -9.78 -1.30
C GLU A 8 22.88 -9.47 -0.07
N LYS A 9 23.49 -10.50 0.53
CA LYS A 9 24.35 -10.37 1.70
C LYS A 9 25.78 -10.11 1.27
N ASN A 10 26.36 -9.05 1.81
CA ASN A 10 27.79 -8.88 1.88
C ASN A 10 28.28 -9.26 3.28
N ILE A 11 28.55 -10.55 3.47
CA ILE A 11 28.95 -11.14 4.77
C ILE A 11 30.22 -10.47 5.32
N LYS A 12 31.16 -10.10 4.44
CA LYS A 12 32.43 -9.47 4.85
C LYS A 12 32.23 -8.10 5.47
N ASN A 13 31.26 -7.34 4.94
CA ASN A 13 31.00 -5.97 5.38
C ASN A 13 29.82 -5.88 6.37
N GLY A 14 29.10 -6.98 6.60
CA GLY A 14 27.90 -7.00 7.44
C GLY A 14 26.73 -6.21 6.83
N ILE A 15 26.69 -6.09 5.51
CA ILE A 15 25.69 -5.29 4.77
C ILE A 15 24.71 -6.21 4.06
N LEU A 16 23.44 -5.84 4.06
CA LEU A 16 22.39 -6.42 3.22
C LEU A 16 21.94 -5.38 2.20
N THR A 17 22.12 -5.65 0.92
CA THR A 17 21.62 -4.81 -0.16
C THR A 17 20.23 -5.32 -0.57
N VAL A 18 19.28 -4.40 -0.67
CA VAL A 18 17.93 -4.66 -1.17
C VAL A 18 17.74 -3.86 -2.45
N LEU A 19 17.52 -4.56 -3.56
CA LEU A 19 17.24 -3.96 -4.87
C LEU A 19 15.79 -4.21 -5.26
N GLU A 20 15.04 -3.15 -5.50
CA GLU A 20 13.73 -3.17 -6.12
C GLU A 20 13.87 -2.99 -7.64
N SER A 21 13.18 -3.85 -8.39
CA SER A 21 12.96 -3.68 -9.83
C SER A 21 11.48 -3.82 -10.14
N SER A 22 10.97 -3.03 -11.09
CA SER A 22 9.58 -3.11 -11.55
C SER A 22 9.50 -3.19 -13.06
N GLU A 23 8.43 -3.81 -13.53
CA GLU A 23 7.99 -3.72 -14.91
C GLU A 23 7.59 -2.26 -15.22
N VAL A 24 8.23 -1.65 -16.22
CA VAL A 24 7.96 -0.28 -16.70
C VAL A 24 7.19 -0.27 -18.01
N ASP A 25 7.33 -1.34 -18.79
CA ASP A 25 6.62 -1.65 -20.02
C ASP A 25 6.43 -3.18 -20.07
N PRO A 26 5.46 -3.72 -20.83
CA PRO A 26 5.24 -5.16 -20.93
C PRO A 26 6.52 -5.94 -21.27
N GLY A 27 7.00 -6.75 -20.31
CA GLY A 27 8.23 -7.53 -20.43
C GLY A 27 9.54 -6.77 -20.18
N VAL A 28 9.50 -5.46 -19.91
CA VAL A 28 10.66 -4.64 -19.62
C VAL A 28 10.71 -4.35 -18.12
N VAL A 29 11.67 -4.95 -17.43
CA VAL A 29 11.90 -4.74 -15.99
C VAL A 29 13.15 -3.89 -15.79
N MET A 30 13.04 -2.82 -15.00
CA MET A 30 14.16 -1.94 -14.68
C MET A 30 14.39 -1.84 -13.17
N PRO A 31 15.64 -1.67 -12.72
CA PRO A 31 15.94 -1.25 -11.35
C PRO A 31 15.27 0.09 -11.04
N LEU A 32 14.57 0.16 -9.90
CA LEU A 32 13.93 1.39 -9.43
C LEU A 32 14.66 2.00 -8.25
N HIS A 33 15.02 1.16 -7.28
CA HIS A 33 15.59 1.61 -6.03
C HIS A 33 16.55 0.57 -5.46
N GLU A 34 17.66 1.03 -4.91
CA GLU A 34 18.63 0.20 -4.20
C GLU A 34 18.97 0.87 -2.87
N GLU A 35 18.97 0.09 -1.80
CA GLU A 35 19.40 0.58 -0.50
C GLU A 35 20.05 -0.51 0.35
N GLU A 36 20.81 -0.07 1.34
CA GLU A 36 21.61 -0.92 2.21
C GLU A 36 21.10 -0.89 3.65
N TYR A 37 21.17 -2.06 4.27
CA TYR A 37 20.80 -2.34 5.65
C TYR A 37 21.96 -3.00 6.40
N SER A 38 21.95 -2.88 7.73
CA SER A 38 22.76 -3.76 8.57
C SER A 38 22.23 -5.19 8.46
N LEU A 39 23.09 -6.13 8.08
CA LEU A 39 22.75 -7.54 7.99
C LEU A 39 22.36 -8.09 9.37
N GLU A 40 23.06 -7.66 10.43
CA GLU A 40 22.78 -8.06 11.80
C GLU A 40 21.41 -7.59 12.25
N GLU A 41 21.08 -6.31 12.07
CA GLU A 41 19.79 -5.75 12.48
C GLU A 41 18.64 -6.38 11.70
N MET A 42 18.81 -6.59 10.39
CA MET A 42 17.77 -7.22 9.57
C MET A 42 17.55 -8.68 9.97
N THR A 43 18.63 -9.41 10.26
CA THR A 43 18.52 -10.80 10.74
C THR A 43 17.84 -10.86 12.11
N ALA A 44 18.18 -9.96 13.03
CA ALA A 44 17.55 -9.87 14.35
C ALA A 44 16.06 -9.50 14.26
N ALA A 45 15.71 -8.54 13.40
CA ALA A 45 14.33 -8.15 13.13
C ALA A 45 13.52 -9.30 12.53
N HIS A 46 14.10 -10.03 11.57
CA HIS A 46 13.49 -11.21 10.97
C HIS A 46 13.21 -12.30 12.02
N ASN A 47 14.19 -12.60 12.87
CA ASN A 47 14.04 -13.58 13.97
C ASN A 47 13.03 -13.14 15.05
N THR A 48 12.88 -11.82 15.26
CA THR A 48 11.88 -11.28 16.20
C THR A 48 10.47 -11.49 15.68
N GLY A 49 10.30 -11.38 14.36
CA GLY A 49 9.06 -11.68 13.67
C GLY A 49 8.67 -10.61 12.65
N ARG A 50 7.57 -10.90 11.97
CA ARG A 50 7.08 -10.17 10.80
C ARG A 50 7.01 -8.66 11.01
N ASP A 51 6.36 -8.17 12.07
CA ASP A 51 6.17 -6.73 12.26
C ASP A 51 7.49 -5.99 12.53
N ALA A 52 8.46 -6.62 13.20
CA ALA A 52 9.78 -6.04 13.40
C ALA A 52 10.57 -5.94 12.08
N PHE A 53 10.52 -6.98 11.26
CA PHE A 53 11.10 -6.97 9.92
C PHE A 53 10.49 -5.88 9.03
N ILE A 54 9.15 -5.81 8.95
CA ILE A 54 8.43 -4.81 8.15
C ILE A 54 8.75 -3.40 8.65
N ALA A 55 8.78 -3.19 9.96
CA ALA A 55 9.12 -1.90 10.55
C ALA A 55 10.53 -1.47 10.15
N LEU A 56 11.51 -2.38 10.14
CA LEU A 56 12.88 -2.07 9.75
C LEU A 56 13.00 -1.79 8.24
N LEU A 57 12.35 -2.61 7.40
CA LEU A 57 12.33 -2.45 5.94
C LEU A 57 11.72 -1.11 5.51
N ARG A 58 10.73 -0.60 6.25
CA ARG A 58 10.05 0.67 5.93
C ARG A 58 10.70 1.91 6.54
N ARG A 59 11.89 1.82 7.15
CA ARG A 59 12.53 2.99 7.79
C ARG A 59 13.13 3.99 6.82
N ARG A 60 13.45 3.57 5.60
CA ARG A 60 14.25 4.35 4.65
C ARG A 60 13.40 4.80 3.46
N SER A 61 13.75 4.38 2.25
CA SER A 61 13.10 4.82 1.03
C SER A 61 12.26 3.71 0.39
N LEU A 62 12.40 2.46 0.82
CA LEU A 62 11.58 1.33 0.37
C LEU A 62 10.30 1.23 1.20
N PHE A 63 9.15 1.45 0.57
CA PHE A 63 7.83 1.42 1.22
C PHE A 63 6.88 0.41 0.56
N PRO A 64 7.16 -0.91 0.64
CA PRO A 64 6.32 -1.92 0.01
C PRO A 64 4.96 -1.96 0.69
N THR A 65 3.91 -2.33 -0.06
CA THR A 65 2.56 -2.52 0.47
C THR A 65 2.57 -3.59 1.58
N ARG A 66 1.51 -3.64 2.42
CA ARG A 66 1.48 -4.62 3.53
C ARG A 66 1.63 -6.04 3.00
N ASP A 67 0.80 -6.41 2.03
CA ASP A 67 0.83 -7.73 1.38
C ASP A 67 2.23 -8.11 0.85
N MET A 68 2.83 -7.22 0.05
CA MET A 68 4.21 -7.42 -0.44
C MET A 68 5.21 -7.59 0.71
N SER A 69 5.08 -6.80 1.78
CA SER A 69 5.97 -6.91 2.94
C SER A 69 5.85 -8.26 3.66
N GLU A 70 4.63 -8.81 3.73
CA GLU A 70 4.39 -10.14 4.30
C GLU A 70 5.00 -11.24 3.43
N LYS A 71 4.81 -11.15 2.09
CA LYS A 71 5.46 -12.06 1.13
C LYS A 71 6.98 -12.04 1.25
N LEU A 72 7.58 -10.84 1.32
CA LEU A 72 9.03 -10.68 1.49
C LEU A 72 9.51 -11.33 2.79
N PHE A 73 8.77 -11.19 3.90
CA PHE A 73 9.14 -11.82 5.16
C PHE A 73 9.12 -13.36 5.06
N ASP A 74 8.07 -13.91 4.44
CA ASP A 74 7.88 -15.35 4.34
C ASP A 74 8.89 -16.01 3.39
N GLU A 75 9.15 -15.41 2.23
CA GLU A 75 10.09 -15.97 1.24
C GLU A 75 11.56 -15.79 1.62
N THR A 76 11.88 -14.91 2.57
CA THR A 76 13.26 -14.71 3.04
C THR A 76 13.62 -15.52 4.29
N LYS A 77 12.73 -16.40 4.79
CA LYS A 77 12.99 -17.23 5.98
C LYS A 77 14.26 -18.08 5.86
N ASP A 78 14.34 -18.90 4.82
CA ASP A 78 15.49 -19.77 4.60
C ASP A 78 16.74 -18.96 4.29
N PHE A 79 16.57 -17.83 3.59
CA PHE A 79 17.65 -16.90 3.31
C PHE A 79 18.28 -16.35 4.59
N PHE A 80 17.50 -15.90 5.58
CA PHE A 80 18.07 -15.40 6.85
C PHE A 80 18.54 -16.53 7.78
N ALA A 81 18.01 -17.75 7.63
CA ALA A 81 18.45 -18.92 8.41
C ALA A 81 19.77 -19.53 7.93
N ASP A 82 20.04 -19.53 6.61
CA ASP A 82 21.28 -20.08 6.05
C ASP A 82 22.35 -18.99 5.83
N ALA A 83 23.46 -19.11 6.55
CA ALA A 83 24.59 -18.21 6.43
C ALA A 83 25.28 -18.28 5.04
N ASN A 84 25.13 -19.38 4.30
CA ASN A 84 25.74 -19.57 2.98
C ASN A 84 24.84 -19.05 1.85
N MET A 85 23.58 -18.76 2.12
CA MET A 85 22.68 -18.17 1.13
C MET A 85 22.98 -16.68 1.03
N GLU A 86 23.74 -16.31 0.00
CA GLU A 86 24.17 -14.92 -0.24
C GLU A 86 23.11 -14.10 -0.97
N LYS A 87 22.18 -14.73 -1.69
CA LYS A 87 21.20 -14.02 -2.53
C LYS A 87 19.86 -14.74 -2.61
N VAL A 88 18.78 -13.98 -2.58
CA VAL A 88 17.41 -14.44 -2.86
C VAL A 88 16.67 -13.39 -3.69
N ILE A 89 15.76 -13.83 -4.55
CA ILE A 89 14.89 -12.98 -5.36
C ILE A 89 13.45 -13.37 -5.05
N VAL A 90 12.65 -12.37 -4.68
CA VAL A 90 11.22 -12.48 -4.43
C VAL A 90 10.47 -11.83 -5.58
N ASP A 91 9.61 -12.60 -6.24
CA ASP A 91 8.74 -12.13 -7.31
C ASP A 91 7.38 -11.72 -6.73
N TYR A 92 6.93 -10.50 -7.03
CA TYR A 92 5.65 -9.96 -6.59
C TYR A 92 4.82 -9.54 -7.81
N ASN A 93 3.53 -9.88 -7.77
CA ASN A 93 2.57 -9.48 -8.78
C ASN A 93 1.31 -8.97 -8.08
N ASP A 94 1.03 -7.68 -8.22
CA ASP A 94 -0.09 -7.02 -7.54
C ASP A 94 -1.46 -7.64 -7.86
N THR A 95 -1.62 -8.30 -9.01
CA THR A 95 -2.88 -8.99 -9.37
C THR A 95 -3.19 -10.16 -8.44
N GLU A 96 -2.17 -10.71 -7.76
CA GLU A 96 -2.33 -11.79 -6.78
C GLU A 96 -2.90 -11.28 -5.44
N ALA A 97 -2.80 -9.97 -5.18
CA ALA A 97 -3.22 -9.36 -3.91
C ALA A 97 -4.73 -9.07 -3.86
N PHE A 98 -5.42 -9.12 -5.00
CA PHE A 98 -6.86 -8.95 -5.04
C PHE A 98 -7.54 -10.28 -4.69
N PRO A 99 -8.55 -10.29 -3.80
CA PRO A 99 -9.44 -11.44 -3.70
C PRO A 99 -9.97 -11.70 -5.10
N GLY A 100 -9.97 -12.98 -5.52
CA GLY A 100 -10.55 -13.35 -6.82
C GLY A 100 -11.95 -12.75 -6.90
N GLU A 101 -12.36 -12.33 -8.10
CA GLU A 101 -13.74 -11.90 -8.32
C GLU A 101 -14.65 -12.98 -7.75
N GLU A 102 -15.31 -12.68 -6.63
CA GLU A 102 -16.45 -13.49 -6.23
C GLU A 102 -17.42 -13.33 -7.38
N ASP A 103 -17.80 -14.46 -7.98
CA ASP A 103 -18.80 -14.55 -9.03
C ASP A 103 -20.03 -13.80 -8.50
N PHE A 104 -20.17 -12.51 -8.85
CA PHE A 104 -21.29 -11.69 -8.42
C PHE A 104 -22.48 -12.21 -9.21
N ARG A 105 -23.14 -13.20 -8.61
CA ARG A 105 -24.37 -13.75 -9.10
C ARG A 105 -25.47 -12.93 -8.46
N LEU A 106 -26.13 -12.12 -9.28
CA LEU A 106 -27.46 -11.63 -8.93
C LEU A 106 -28.29 -12.87 -8.57
N GLU A 107 -28.87 -12.88 -7.38
CA GLU A 107 -29.80 -13.93 -7.03
C GLU A 107 -31.03 -13.74 -7.94
N ASP A 108 -31.69 -14.83 -8.36
CA ASP A 108 -32.86 -14.74 -9.26
C ASP A 108 -34.03 -13.93 -8.65
N ASP A 109 -33.94 -13.56 -7.36
CA ASP A 109 -34.88 -12.72 -6.61
C ASP A 109 -34.47 -11.24 -6.56
N ASP A 110 -33.40 -10.82 -7.26
CA ASP A 110 -33.05 -9.41 -7.37
C ASP A 110 -34.14 -8.64 -8.16
N VAL A 111 -34.72 -7.63 -7.50
CA VAL A 111 -35.75 -6.77 -8.06
C VAL A 111 -35.19 -6.03 -9.27
N GLU A 112 -35.88 -6.09 -10.42
CA GLU A 112 -35.48 -5.31 -11.60
C GLU A 112 -35.36 -3.82 -11.22
N LEU A 113 -34.30 -3.15 -11.68
CA LEU A 113 -34.07 -1.72 -11.41
C LEU A 113 -35.30 -0.87 -11.76
N ASP A 114 -36.07 -1.31 -12.74
CA ASP A 114 -37.32 -0.67 -13.17
C ASP A 114 -38.37 -0.65 -12.05
N ALA A 115 -38.46 -1.69 -11.21
CA ALA A 115 -39.36 -1.74 -10.06
C ALA A 115 -38.88 -0.89 -8.87
N LEU A 116 -37.57 -0.62 -8.78
CA LEU A 116 -36.99 0.31 -7.79
C LEU A 116 -37.08 1.78 -8.25
N LEU A 117 -37.22 2.00 -9.54
CA LEU A 117 -37.41 3.31 -10.16
C LEU A 117 -38.89 3.70 -10.31
N GLU A 118 -39.83 2.81 -9.96
CA GLU A 118 -41.23 3.18 -9.79
C GLU A 118 -41.34 4.13 -8.58
N GLU A 119 -41.38 5.42 -8.90
CA GLU A 119 -41.60 6.53 -7.99
C GLU A 119 -42.97 6.38 -7.30
N ASP A 120 -42.99 5.74 -6.13
CA ASP A 120 -44.17 5.61 -5.27
C ASP A 120 -44.44 6.92 -4.47
N GLY A 121 -44.24 8.07 -5.12
CA GLY A 121 -44.25 9.39 -4.52
C GLY A 121 -45.02 10.39 -5.38
N ASP A 122 -46.08 10.96 -4.80
CA ASP A 122 -46.80 12.12 -5.30
C ASP A 122 -45.79 13.21 -5.73
N THR A 123 -45.63 13.45 -7.03
CA THR A 123 -44.75 14.46 -7.66
C THR A 123 -45.25 15.89 -7.43
N LYS A 124 -45.61 16.20 -6.19
CA LYS A 124 -45.82 17.59 -5.77
C LYS A 124 -44.44 18.21 -5.68
N GLU A 125 -44.12 19.02 -6.67
CA GLU A 125 -42.93 19.90 -6.78
C GLU A 125 -42.82 20.95 -5.64
N ASP A 126 -43.30 20.66 -4.43
CA ASP A 126 -43.46 21.65 -3.35
C ASP A 126 -42.63 21.33 -2.08
N GLU A 127 -41.66 20.42 -2.15
CA GLU A 127 -40.74 20.15 -1.02
C GLU A 127 -39.31 20.67 -1.22
N ILE A 128 -39.05 21.55 -2.20
CA ILE A 128 -37.85 22.39 -2.14
C ILE A 128 -38.16 23.53 -1.18
N LYS A 129 -37.85 23.31 0.11
CA LYS A 129 -37.77 24.43 1.06
C LYS A 129 -36.76 25.43 0.50
N GLU A 130 -37.20 26.67 0.33
CA GLU A 130 -36.33 27.79 -0.02
C GLU A 130 -35.08 27.72 0.86
N ILE A 131 -33.91 27.67 0.21
CA ILE A 131 -32.62 27.79 0.89
C ILE A 131 -32.67 29.14 1.59
N ASP A 132 -32.60 29.12 2.92
CA ASP A 132 -32.54 30.34 3.72
C ASP A 132 -31.39 31.21 3.18
N SER A 133 -31.68 32.48 2.92
CA SER A 133 -30.71 33.42 2.32
C SER A 133 -29.59 33.80 3.29
N ASP A 134 -29.61 33.26 4.50
CA ASP A 134 -28.57 33.44 5.49
C ASP A 134 -27.33 32.64 5.05
N ASP A 135 -26.42 33.38 4.43
CA ASP A 135 -25.08 32.97 4.04
C ASP A 135 -24.28 32.53 5.27
N ASP A 136 -24.43 31.27 5.65
CA ASP A 136 -23.67 30.58 6.71
C ASP A 136 -22.20 30.33 6.29
N THR A 137 -21.71 30.96 5.22
CA THR A 137 -20.30 30.89 4.85
C THR A 137 -19.45 31.48 5.98
N PRO A 138 -18.58 30.68 6.63
CA PRO A 138 -17.72 31.19 7.70
C PRO A 138 -16.81 32.29 7.17
N SER A 139 -17.03 33.53 7.61
CA SER A 139 -16.15 34.64 7.25
C SER A 139 -14.80 34.46 7.96
N PHE A 140 -13.74 34.23 7.20
CA PHE A 140 -12.39 34.20 7.74
C PHE A 140 -11.99 35.61 8.18
N THR A 141 -11.93 35.87 9.48
CA THR A 141 -11.23 37.03 10.05
C THR A 141 -9.78 36.60 10.28
N PRO A 142 -8.79 37.15 9.55
CA PRO A 142 -7.39 36.86 9.84
C PRO A 142 -7.10 37.36 11.25
N GLU A 143 -6.78 36.44 12.16
CA GLU A 143 -6.16 36.84 13.42
C GLU A 143 -4.81 37.47 13.09
N ASP A 144 -4.59 38.68 13.61
CA ASP A 144 -3.35 39.43 13.48
C ASP A 144 -2.22 38.67 14.19
N THR A 145 -1.51 37.81 13.46
CA THR A 145 -0.32 37.10 13.97
C THR A 145 0.95 37.95 13.86
N SER A 146 0.86 39.28 13.93
CA SER A 146 2.00 40.18 14.06
C SER A 146 2.63 40.06 15.47
N GLU A 147 3.16 38.90 15.82
CA GLU A 147 4.14 38.80 16.91
C GLU A 147 5.55 38.93 16.33
N HIS A 148 5.95 40.20 16.21
CA HIS A 148 7.25 40.75 16.55
C HIS A 148 8.50 39.87 16.38
N GLU A 149 9.27 40.23 15.33
CA GLU A 149 10.73 40.14 15.37
C GLU A 149 11.28 40.90 16.59
N ASN A 150 12.07 40.22 17.42
CA ASN A 150 13.20 40.79 18.17
C ASN A 150 14.14 39.67 18.64
#